data_AF-A0A7D5XCB7-F1
#
_entry.id   AF-A0A7D5XCB7-F1
#
_cell.length_a   1.000
_cell.length_b   1.000
_cell.length_c   1.000
_cell.angle_alpha   90.00
_cell.angle_beta   90.00
_cell.angle_gamma   90.00
#
_symmetry.space_group_name_H-M   'P 1'
#
loop_
_entity.id
_entity.type
_entity.pdbx_description
1 polymer ?
#
loop_
_entity_poly.entity_id
_entity_poly.type
_entity_poly.pdbx_seq_one_letter_code
_entity_poly.pdbx_strand_id
1 'polypeptide(L)'
;MRKEVIALLLLVIVVATFWFFTRPKEEQVMCPAVCKYGCITGTAQCREPPPLVCPSTCKLGCKPGTTQCKPEVVEPRATRITGCGALNETSEMVFNLHSDEQCLVIQRDNIILDCMSNMILGNGKTGSYGIYLKGRKNVTIQNCVIENYGSGIVVDSSSNISILNVRVVDNLDDGILISSSKSVLLDRALSLKNSNGLFIISSENLVLSNNSFSENVFGILIVSSEIASLSGNRICSSWSMDMKCENSQIMQSEGNTCGLAVECEVECSLCSEIDQRPDID
;
A
#
# COMPACT_ATOMS: atom_id res chain seq x y z
N MET A 1 -68.08 -47.87 72.56
CA MET A 1 -67.78 -47.63 71.12
C MET A 1 -68.24 -46.27 70.56
N ARG A 2 -68.33 -45.17 71.36
CA ARG A 2 -68.76 -43.85 70.84
C ARG A 2 -67.82 -42.67 71.10
N LYS A 3 -66.76 -42.83 71.91
CA LYS A 3 -65.82 -41.73 72.23
C LYS A 3 -64.52 -41.75 71.41
N GLU A 4 -64.07 -42.92 70.95
CA GLU A 4 -62.80 -43.06 70.20
C GLU A 4 -62.92 -42.71 68.71
N VAL A 5 -64.10 -42.90 68.10
CA VAL A 5 -64.33 -42.57 66.68
C VAL A 5 -64.41 -41.05 66.44
N ILE A 6 -64.87 -40.28 67.42
CA ILE A 6 -64.99 -38.81 67.32
C ILE A 6 -63.62 -38.14 67.42
N ALA A 7 -62.70 -38.68 68.22
CA ALA A 7 -61.34 -38.17 68.36
C ALA A 7 -60.51 -38.35 67.09
N LEU A 8 -60.65 -39.49 66.40
CA LEU A 8 -59.97 -39.72 65.11
C LEU A 8 -60.50 -38.81 64.00
N LEU A 9 -61.82 -38.58 63.93
CA LEU A 9 -62.41 -37.68 62.93
C LEU A 9 -62.01 -36.22 63.13
N LEU A 10 -61.91 -35.75 64.38
CA LEU A 10 -61.44 -34.38 64.66
C LEU A 10 -59.95 -34.21 64.33
N LEU A 11 -59.11 -35.21 64.58
CA LEU A 11 -57.68 -35.15 64.23
C LEU A 11 -57.47 -35.11 62.71
N VAL A 12 -58.24 -35.88 61.93
CA VAL A 12 -58.15 -35.89 60.46
C VAL A 12 -58.62 -34.56 59.85
N ILE A 13 -59.66 -33.93 60.41
CA ILE A 13 -60.15 -32.62 59.95
C ILE A 13 -59.16 -31.50 60.29
N VAL A 14 -58.53 -31.53 61.47
CA VAL A 14 -57.51 -30.54 61.85
C VAL A 14 -56.25 -30.69 60.99
N VAL A 15 -55.80 -31.92 60.69
CA VAL A 15 -54.62 -32.14 59.83
C VAL A 15 -54.92 -31.77 58.37
N ALA A 16 -56.11 -32.08 57.85
CA ALA A 16 -56.51 -31.72 56.50
C ALA A 16 -56.69 -30.20 56.31
N THR A 17 -57.21 -29.48 57.31
CA THR A 17 -57.34 -28.02 57.25
C THR A 17 -56.00 -27.31 57.42
N PHE A 18 -55.07 -27.84 58.22
CA PHE A 18 -53.71 -27.29 58.34
C PHE A 18 -52.87 -27.45 57.06
N TRP A 19 -53.07 -28.55 56.33
CA TRP A 19 -52.43 -28.80 55.02
C TRP A 19 -52.96 -27.88 53.91
N PHE A 20 -54.23 -27.48 53.96
CA PHE A 20 -54.82 -26.57 52.98
C PHE A 20 -54.38 -25.11 53.17
N PHE A 21 -54.07 -24.68 54.40
CA PHE A 21 -53.72 -23.28 54.70
C PHE A 21 -52.23 -22.92 54.58
N THR A 22 -51.35 -23.87 54.28
CA THR A 22 -49.90 -23.65 54.24
C THR A 22 -49.26 -23.86 52.86
N ARG A 23 -50.05 -23.95 51.78
CA ARG A 23 -49.45 -23.80 50.43
C ARG A 23 -48.96 -22.36 50.28
N PRO A 24 -47.64 -22.12 50.15
CA PRO A 24 -47.19 -20.81 49.73
C PRO A 24 -47.81 -20.54 48.36
N LYS A 25 -48.42 -19.37 48.17
CA LYS A 25 -48.73 -18.89 46.82
C LYS A 25 -47.39 -18.89 46.08
N GLU A 26 -47.22 -19.78 45.11
CA GLU A 26 -46.20 -19.58 44.09
C GLU A 26 -46.55 -18.25 43.42
N GLU A 27 -45.89 -17.17 43.83
CA GLU A 27 -45.87 -15.93 43.07
C GLU A 27 -45.28 -16.29 41.71
N GLN A 28 -46.15 -16.52 40.73
CA GLN A 28 -45.72 -16.64 39.35
C GLN A 28 -45.11 -15.30 38.97
N VAL A 29 -43.77 -15.24 38.96
CA VAL A 29 -43.02 -14.05 38.56
C VAL A 29 -43.42 -13.74 37.12
N MET A 30 -44.24 -12.70 36.96
CA MET A 30 -44.86 -12.37 35.68
C MET A 30 -43.83 -11.62 34.81
N CYS A 31 -43.58 -12.13 33.61
CA CYS A 31 -42.63 -11.51 32.69
C CYS A 31 -43.16 -10.15 32.20
N PRO A 32 -42.41 -9.04 32.37
CA PRO A 32 -42.85 -7.73 31.90
C PRO A 32 -43.10 -7.70 30.38
N ALA A 33 -44.17 -7.05 29.94
CA ALA A 33 -44.51 -6.91 28.51
C ALA A 33 -43.44 -6.14 27.70
N VAL A 34 -42.54 -5.41 28.37
CA VAL A 34 -41.39 -4.73 27.76
C VAL A 34 -40.29 -5.69 27.30
N CYS A 35 -40.30 -6.95 27.76
CA CYS A 35 -39.28 -7.93 27.41
C CYS A 35 -39.52 -8.53 26.02
N LYS A 36 -38.92 -7.90 25.00
CA LYS A 36 -39.03 -8.30 23.59
C LYS A 36 -38.60 -9.76 23.29
N TYR A 37 -37.67 -10.31 24.06
CA TYR A 37 -37.15 -11.68 23.90
C TYR A 37 -37.58 -12.64 25.02
N GLY A 38 -38.64 -12.28 25.76
CA GLY A 38 -39.11 -13.03 26.93
C GLY A 38 -38.24 -12.85 28.16
N CYS A 39 -38.49 -13.63 29.21
CA CYS A 39 -37.78 -13.56 30.49
C CYS A 39 -36.98 -14.82 30.81
N ILE A 40 -35.99 -14.68 31.69
CA ILE A 40 -35.28 -15.82 32.28
C ILE A 40 -36.29 -16.61 33.14
N THR A 41 -36.26 -17.95 33.07
CA THR A 41 -37.24 -18.81 33.74
C THR A 41 -37.26 -18.54 35.24
N GLY A 42 -38.43 -18.21 35.79
CA GLY A 42 -38.60 -17.91 37.21
C GLY A 42 -38.19 -16.50 37.63
N THR A 43 -37.88 -15.59 36.70
CA THR A 43 -37.53 -14.19 37.01
C THR A 43 -38.28 -13.18 36.14
N ALA A 44 -38.30 -11.92 36.59
CA ALA A 44 -38.83 -10.78 35.82
C ALA A 44 -37.76 -10.13 34.92
N GLN A 45 -36.55 -10.70 34.82
CA GLN A 45 -35.47 -10.17 34.01
C GLN A 45 -35.64 -10.55 32.54
N CYS A 46 -35.55 -9.56 31.66
CA CYS A 46 -35.62 -9.78 30.21
C CYS A 46 -34.42 -10.60 29.71
N ARG A 47 -34.66 -11.49 28.74
CA ARG A 47 -33.60 -12.14 27.99
C ARG A 47 -32.93 -11.14 27.07
N GLU A 48 -31.62 -11.30 26.95
CA GLU A 48 -30.86 -10.65 25.89
C GLU A 48 -31.31 -11.16 24.51
N PRO A 49 -31.17 -10.34 23.46
CA PRO A 49 -31.37 -10.79 22.09
C PRO A 49 -30.51 -12.03 21.82
N PRO A 50 -31.02 -13.01 21.06
CA PRO A 50 -30.18 -14.12 20.61
C PRO A 50 -28.95 -13.59 19.87
N PRO A 51 -27.77 -14.20 20.05
CA PRO A 51 -26.55 -13.75 19.41
C PRO A 51 -26.75 -13.74 17.89
N LEU A 52 -26.33 -12.67 17.23
CA LEU A 52 -26.36 -12.56 15.78
C LEU A 52 -25.40 -13.62 15.19
N VAL A 53 -25.96 -14.65 14.57
CA VAL A 53 -25.18 -15.70 13.91
C VAL A 53 -24.92 -15.28 12.47
N CYS A 54 -23.65 -15.20 12.08
CA CYS A 54 -23.28 -14.95 10.70
C CYS A 54 -23.73 -16.12 9.81
N PRO A 55 -24.46 -15.88 8.70
CA PRO A 55 -24.87 -16.95 7.80
C PRO A 55 -23.68 -17.75 7.28
N SER A 56 -23.81 -19.08 7.23
CA SER A 56 -22.77 -19.98 6.70
C SER A 56 -22.48 -19.76 5.21
N THR A 57 -23.36 -19.04 4.50
CA THR A 57 -23.17 -18.62 3.10
C THR A 57 -22.18 -17.47 2.94
N CYS A 58 -21.80 -16.77 4.01
CA CYS A 58 -20.86 -15.66 3.96
C CYS A 58 -19.40 -16.16 3.90
N LYS A 59 -18.83 -16.26 2.69
CA LYS A 59 -17.44 -16.71 2.47
C LYS A 59 -16.38 -15.92 3.25
N LEU A 60 -16.59 -14.61 3.43
CA LEU A 60 -15.64 -13.69 4.06
C LEU A 60 -16.06 -13.25 5.47
N GLY A 61 -17.02 -13.97 6.06
CA GLY A 61 -17.66 -13.58 7.33
C GLY A 61 -18.58 -12.37 7.19
N CYS A 62 -19.02 -11.82 8.32
CA CYS A 62 -19.99 -10.73 8.37
C CYS A 62 -19.35 -9.40 8.82
N LYS A 63 -20.01 -8.28 8.53
CA LYS A 63 -19.61 -6.98 9.11
C LYS A 63 -19.84 -7.01 10.63
N PRO A 64 -18.99 -6.33 11.43
CA PRO A 64 -19.12 -6.32 12.89
C PRO A 64 -20.54 -5.95 13.36
N GLY A 65 -21.13 -6.77 14.23
CA GLY A 65 -22.47 -6.53 14.78
C GLY A 65 -23.64 -6.72 13.80
N THR A 66 -23.44 -7.41 12.67
CA THR A 66 -24.49 -7.63 11.66
C THR A 66 -24.53 -9.07 11.15
N THR A 67 -25.64 -9.45 10.50
CA THR A 67 -25.78 -10.67 9.68
C THR A 67 -25.44 -10.45 8.21
N GLN A 68 -24.97 -9.25 7.84
CA GLN A 68 -24.59 -8.93 6.46
C GLN A 68 -23.20 -9.49 6.15
N CYS A 69 -23.09 -10.27 5.08
CA CYS A 69 -21.79 -10.72 4.59
C CYS A 69 -20.88 -9.53 4.29
N LYS A 70 -19.59 -9.67 4.58
CA LYS A 70 -18.58 -8.75 4.07
C LYS A 70 -18.62 -8.81 2.54
N PRO A 71 -18.68 -7.65 1.84
CA PRO A 71 -18.53 -7.65 0.40
C PRO A 71 -17.14 -8.20 0.06
N GLU A 72 -17.08 -9.01 -1.00
CA GLU A 72 -15.82 -9.38 -1.62
C GLU A 72 -15.20 -8.10 -2.17
N VAL A 73 -13.99 -7.77 -1.71
CA VAL A 73 -13.22 -6.65 -2.27
C VAL A 73 -12.77 -7.11 -3.64
N VAL A 74 -13.57 -6.82 -4.67
CA VAL A 74 -13.16 -7.00 -6.05
C VAL A 74 -12.16 -5.88 -6.33
N GLU A 75 -10.87 -6.16 -6.17
CA GLU A 75 -9.84 -5.25 -6.67
C GLU A 75 -10.10 -5.01 -8.16
N PRO A 76 -10.07 -3.75 -8.64
CA PRO A 76 -10.26 -3.49 -10.06
C PRO A 76 -9.20 -4.27 -10.83
N ARG A 77 -9.65 -5.22 -11.65
CA ARG A 77 -8.77 -6.04 -12.46
C ARG A 77 -8.01 -5.12 -13.42
N ALA A 78 -6.68 -5.23 -13.43
CA ALA A 78 -5.84 -4.48 -14.34
C ALA A 78 -6.22 -4.75 -15.80
N THR A 79 -6.24 -3.71 -16.62
CA THR A 79 -6.43 -3.81 -18.07
C THR A 79 -5.15 -4.30 -18.71
N ARG A 80 -5.26 -5.32 -19.58
CA ARG A 80 -4.12 -5.86 -20.31
C ARG A 80 -3.78 -4.99 -21.49
N ILE A 81 -2.55 -4.48 -21.54
CA ILE A 81 -2.07 -3.68 -22.65
C ILE A 81 -1.12 -4.48 -23.56
N THR A 82 -1.31 -4.32 -24.87
CA THR A 82 -0.54 -4.98 -25.93
C THR A 82 0.14 -4.00 -26.88
N GLY A 83 0.06 -2.71 -26.57
CA GLY A 83 0.57 -1.62 -27.39
C GLY A 83 0.88 -0.39 -26.55
N CYS A 84 1.73 0.48 -27.09
CA CYS A 84 1.98 1.81 -26.56
C CYS A 84 0.71 2.68 -26.66
N GLY A 85 0.57 3.64 -25.75
CA GLY A 85 -0.56 4.56 -25.74
C GLY A 85 -0.83 5.22 -24.39
N ALA A 86 -1.98 5.89 -24.32
CA ALA A 86 -2.45 6.55 -23.11
C ALA A 86 -3.10 5.57 -22.12
N LEU A 87 -2.65 5.59 -20.87
CA LEU A 87 -3.18 4.79 -19.78
C LEU A 87 -4.14 5.61 -18.94
N ASN A 88 -5.39 5.15 -18.88
CA ASN A 88 -6.49 5.80 -18.15
C ASN A 88 -6.99 4.98 -16.95
N GLU A 89 -6.41 3.82 -16.72
CA GLU A 89 -6.78 2.89 -15.66
C GLU A 89 -5.58 2.00 -15.31
N THR A 90 -5.66 1.30 -14.19
CA THR A 90 -4.65 0.33 -13.79
C THR A 90 -4.44 -0.69 -14.90
N SER A 91 -3.18 -0.89 -15.30
CA SER A 91 -2.81 -1.63 -16.50
C SER A 91 -1.68 -2.62 -16.22
N GLU A 92 -1.74 -3.78 -16.85
CA GLU A 92 -0.68 -4.79 -16.84
C GLU A 92 -0.18 -5.06 -18.27
N MET A 93 1.14 -5.11 -18.47
CA MET A 93 1.69 -5.54 -19.75
C MET A 93 1.66 -7.06 -19.87
N VAL A 94 1.32 -7.54 -21.06
CA VAL A 94 1.34 -8.97 -21.41
C VAL A 94 2.33 -9.30 -22.52
N PHE A 95 2.90 -8.28 -23.18
CA PHE A 95 3.92 -8.41 -24.21
C PHE A 95 4.94 -7.28 -24.09
N ASN A 96 6.12 -7.49 -24.69
CA ASN A 96 7.05 -6.40 -24.96
C ASN A 96 6.42 -5.38 -25.91
N LEU A 97 6.67 -4.11 -25.66
CA LEU A 97 6.19 -2.99 -26.46
C LEU A 97 7.36 -2.36 -27.20
N HIS A 98 7.09 -1.82 -28.38
CA HIS A 98 8.07 -1.08 -29.18
C HIS A 98 7.43 0.19 -29.73
N SER A 99 8.16 1.31 -29.66
CA SER A 99 7.74 2.57 -30.27
C SER A 99 8.95 3.44 -30.64
N ASP A 100 8.92 4.02 -31.84
CA ASP A 100 9.91 4.99 -32.31
C ASP A 100 9.75 6.40 -31.68
N GLU A 101 8.66 6.57 -30.92
CA GLU A 101 8.32 7.80 -30.20
C GLU A 101 7.95 7.47 -28.75
N GLN A 102 7.29 8.38 -28.07
CA GLN A 102 6.76 8.14 -26.73
C GLN A 102 5.87 6.89 -26.68
N CYS A 103 6.07 6.01 -25.67
CA CYS A 103 5.31 4.76 -25.58
C CYS A 103 4.12 4.86 -24.62
N LEU A 104 4.32 4.84 -23.31
CA LEU A 104 3.23 4.82 -22.33
C LEU A 104 3.04 6.18 -21.68
N VAL A 105 1.81 6.70 -21.74
CA VAL A 105 1.45 8.00 -21.17
C VAL A 105 0.40 7.83 -20.09
N ILE A 106 0.75 8.06 -18.84
CA ILE A 106 -0.19 7.95 -17.72
C ILE A 106 -1.02 9.24 -17.62
N GLN A 107 -2.32 9.11 -17.88
CA GLN A 107 -3.26 10.23 -17.96
C GLN A 107 -4.19 10.34 -16.76
N ARG A 108 -4.14 9.39 -15.82
CA ARG A 108 -5.01 9.36 -14.64
C ARG A 108 -4.22 9.15 -13.34
N ASP A 109 -4.81 9.68 -12.28
CA ASP A 109 -4.36 9.48 -10.90
C ASP A 109 -4.87 8.14 -10.36
N ASN A 110 -4.24 7.64 -9.30
CA ASN A 110 -4.66 6.42 -8.60
C ASN A 110 -4.64 5.17 -9.50
N ILE A 111 -3.60 5.03 -10.33
CA ILE A 111 -3.42 3.86 -11.20
C ILE A 111 -2.09 3.16 -10.92
N ILE A 112 -2.07 1.88 -11.22
CA ILE A 112 -0.86 1.06 -11.20
C ILE A 112 -0.55 0.66 -12.64
N LEU A 113 0.70 0.85 -13.08
CA LEU A 113 1.25 0.23 -14.26
C LEU A 113 2.21 -0.88 -13.81
N ASP A 114 1.82 -2.12 -14.04
CA ASP A 114 2.68 -3.28 -13.82
C ASP A 114 3.15 -3.83 -15.18
N CYS A 115 4.43 -3.67 -15.48
CA CYS A 115 4.97 -4.17 -16.74
C CYS A 115 5.20 -5.70 -16.72
N MET A 116 5.04 -6.37 -15.58
CA MET A 116 5.21 -7.83 -15.45
C MET A 116 6.55 -8.32 -16.02
N SER A 117 7.61 -7.54 -15.82
CA SER A 117 8.97 -7.74 -16.35
C SER A 117 9.08 -7.71 -17.88
N ASN A 118 8.06 -7.25 -18.59
CA ASN A 118 8.13 -6.99 -20.03
C ASN A 118 8.95 -5.73 -20.34
N MET A 119 9.51 -5.72 -21.55
CA MET A 119 10.33 -4.64 -22.08
C MET A 119 9.50 -3.62 -22.85
N ILE A 120 9.83 -2.34 -22.67
CA ILE A 120 9.41 -1.22 -23.50
C ILE A 120 10.66 -0.75 -24.25
N LEU A 121 10.70 -0.96 -25.56
CA LEU A 121 11.87 -0.73 -26.41
C LEU A 121 11.66 0.47 -27.33
N GLY A 122 12.56 1.44 -27.25
CA GLY A 122 12.64 2.56 -28.18
C GLY A 122 13.71 2.38 -29.25
N ASN A 123 14.03 3.46 -29.95
CA ASN A 123 15.02 3.52 -31.02
C ASN A 123 16.14 4.56 -30.78
N GLY A 124 16.26 5.07 -29.56
CA GLY A 124 17.25 6.07 -29.17
C GLY A 124 16.99 7.43 -29.81
N LYS A 125 15.73 7.90 -29.82
CA LYS A 125 15.38 9.23 -30.33
C LYS A 125 15.36 10.25 -29.20
N THR A 126 16.10 11.36 -29.33
CA THR A 126 16.06 12.47 -28.37
C THR A 126 14.62 12.99 -28.19
N GLY A 127 14.23 13.28 -26.95
CA GLY A 127 12.87 13.73 -26.62
C GLY A 127 11.78 12.65 -26.70
N SER A 128 12.15 11.38 -26.89
CA SER A 128 11.23 10.25 -26.74
C SER A 128 11.24 9.73 -25.29
N TYR A 129 10.08 9.25 -24.81
CA TYR A 129 9.92 8.75 -23.45
C TYR A 129 9.33 7.34 -23.44
N GLY A 130 9.93 6.42 -22.69
CA GLY A 130 9.37 5.09 -22.50
C GLY A 130 8.08 5.15 -21.70
N ILE A 131 8.14 5.74 -20.51
CA ILE A 131 6.99 6.00 -19.64
C ILE A 131 6.98 7.48 -19.25
N TYR A 132 5.84 8.14 -19.42
CA TYR A 132 5.68 9.56 -19.10
C TYR A 132 4.43 9.81 -18.27
N LEU A 133 4.57 10.65 -17.24
CA LEU A 133 3.48 11.20 -16.47
C LEU A 133 3.73 12.67 -16.14
N LYS A 134 2.69 13.47 -16.29
CA LYS A 134 2.68 14.89 -15.90
C LYS A 134 1.42 15.25 -15.14
N GLY A 135 1.58 15.94 -14.00
CA GLY A 135 0.45 16.41 -13.22
C GLY A 135 -0.38 15.28 -12.63
N ARG A 136 0.27 14.18 -12.20
CA ARG A 136 -0.40 12.97 -11.70
C ARG A 136 -0.19 12.74 -10.23
N LYS A 137 -1.14 12.01 -9.62
CA LYS A 137 -1.12 11.68 -8.19
C LYS A 137 -1.34 10.20 -7.95
N ASN A 138 -0.67 9.66 -6.92
CA ASN A 138 -0.87 8.29 -6.46
C ASN A 138 -0.70 7.26 -7.59
N VAL A 139 0.41 7.32 -8.31
CA VAL A 139 0.71 6.41 -9.41
C VAL A 139 1.84 5.48 -9.02
N THR A 140 1.66 4.19 -9.28
CA THR A 140 2.72 3.19 -9.13
C THR A 140 3.15 2.69 -10.51
N ILE A 141 4.44 2.72 -10.80
CA ILE A 141 5.08 2.11 -11.96
C ILE A 141 5.98 1.00 -11.44
N GLN A 142 5.76 -0.24 -11.88
CA GLN A 142 6.51 -1.36 -11.34
C GLN A 142 6.86 -2.45 -12.35
N ASN A 143 7.95 -3.17 -12.05
CA ASN A 143 8.41 -4.35 -12.79
C ASN A 143 8.67 -4.07 -14.28
N CYS A 144 9.13 -2.88 -14.63
CA CYS A 144 9.33 -2.46 -16.03
C CYS A 144 10.79 -2.55 -16.46
N VAL A 145 11.02 -2.99 -17.69
CA VAL A 145 12.31 -2.86 -18.37
C VAL A 145 12.14 -1.84 -19.50
N ILE A 146 12.92 -0.76 -19.49
CA ILE A 146 12.83 0.32 -20.49
C ILE A 146 14.20 0.53 -21.11
N GLU A 147 14.28 0.45 -22.43
CA GLU A 147 15.55 0.52 -23.16
C GLU A 147 15.45 1.42 -24.41
N ASN A 148 16.54 2.11 -24.74
CA ASN A 148 16.68 2.91 -25.97
C ASN A 148 15.66 4.05 -26.16
N TYR A 149 15.39 4.85 -25.14
CA TYR A 149 14.63 6.11 -25.29
C TYR A 149 15.53 7.34 -25.17
N GLY A 150 14.97 8.53 -25.43
CA GLY A 150 15.59 9.78 -24.97
C GLY A 150 15.69 9.75 -23.44
N SER A 151 14.53 9.62 -22.78
CA SER A 151 14.48 9.31 -21.34
C SER A 151 13.65 8.06 -21.07
N GLY A 152 14.08 7.20 -20.16
CA GLY A 152 13.38 5.96 -19.85
C GLY A 152 12.02 6.22 -19.16
N ILE A 153 12.07 6.82 -17.97
CA ILE A 153 10.89 7.19 -17.18
C ILE A 153 10.95 8.68 -16.85
N VAL A 154 9.88 9.43 -17.14
CA VAL A 154 9.80 10.87 -16.85
C VAL A 154 8.59 11.18 -15.99
N VAL A 155 8.85 11.67 -14.78
CA VAL A 155 7.87 12.16 -13.81
C VAL A 155 7.96 13.69 -13.73
N ASP A 156 6.91 14.37 -14.19
CA ASP A 156 6.86 15.84 -14.19
C ASP A 156 5.68 16.34 -13.34
N SER A 157 5.90 17.34 -12.48
CA SER A 157 4.83 18.08 -11.79
C SER A 157 3.85 17.17 -11.04
N SER A 158 4.34 16.06 -10.46
CA SER A 158 3.50 14.97 -9.95
C SER A 158 3.75 14.72 -8.45
N SER A 159 2.83 14.03 -7.77
CA SER A 159 2.96 13.79 -6.33
C SER A 159 2.55 12.40 -5.89
N ASN A 160 3.20 11.84 -4.86
CA ASN A 160 2.91 10.50 -4.35
C ASN A 160 3.09 9.44 -5.45
N ILE A 161 4.30 9.39 -6.01
CA ILE A 161 4.64 8.45 -7.10
C ILE A 161 5.52 7.34 -6.53
N SER A 162 5.27 6.11 -6.92
CA SER A 162 6.11 4.95 -6.58
C SER A 162 6.67 4.34 -7.85
N ILE A 163 7.99 4.29 -7.96
CA ILE A 163 8.71 3.62 -9.05
C ILE A 163 9.46 2.44 -8.44
N LEU A 164 9.03 1.22 -8.74
CA LEU A 164 9.42 0.03 -7.99
C LEU A 164 9.97 -1.05 -8.93
N ASN A 165 11.15 -1.61 -8.62
CA ASN A 165 11.69 -2.75 -9.37
C ASN A 165 11.74 -2.50 -10.89
N VAL A 166 12.36 -1.39 -11.30
CA VAL A 166 12.49 -1.00 -12.71
C VAL A 166 13.93 -1.15 -13.18
N ARG A 167 14.10 -1.46 -14.47
CA ARG A 167 15.40 -1.47 -15.13
C ARG A 167 15.37 -0.48 -16.31
N VAL A 168 16.20 0.55 -16.25
CA VAL A 168 16.32 1.58 -17.30
C VAL A 168 17.72 1.54 -17.90
N VAL A 169 17.82 1.20 -19.18
CA VAL A 169 19.11 0.88 -19.81
C VAL A 169 19.27 1.58 -21.15
N ASP A 170 20.47 2.07 -21.44
CA ASP A 170 20.84 2.56 -22.78
C ASP A 170 19.90 3.66 -23.30
N ASN A 171 19.43 4.55 -22.40
CA ASN A 171 18.69 5.75 -22.81
C ASN A 171 19.67 6.88 -23.06
N LEU A 172 19.41 7.68 -24.10
CA LEU A 172 20.34 8.72 -24.54
C LEU A 172 20.58 9.80 -23.48
N ASP A 173 19.51 10.23 -22.82
CA ASP A 173 19.51 11.29 -21.83
C ASP A 173 19.38 10.66 -20.43
N ASP A 174 18.21 10.73 -19.81
CA ASP A 174 18.00 10.28 -18.44
C ASP A 174 17.40 8.87 -18.38
N GLY A 175 17.97 7.97 -17.57
CA GLY A 175 17.31 6.71 -17.23
C GLY A 175 15.98 6.99 -16.54
N ILE A 176 16.01 7.81 -15.48
CA ILE A 176 14.84 8.33 -14.78
C ILE A 176 15.00 9.84 -14.57
N LEU A 177 13.98 10.61 -14.96
CA LEU A 177 13.88 12.04 -14.69
C LEU A 177 12.71 12.31 -13.73
N ILE A 178 12.99 13.00 -12.63
CA ILE A 178 11.99 13.49 -11.67
C ILE A 178 12.09 15.02 -11.62
N SER A 179 11.06 15.71 -12.07
CA SER A 179 11.02 17.17 -12.17
C SER A 179 9.80 17.75 -11.47
N SER A 180 10.00 18.81 -10.68
CA SER A 180 8.93 19.58 -10.04
C SER A 180 7.92 18.71 -9.27
N SER A 181 8.40 17.63 -8.66
CA SER A 181 7.55 16.57 -8.09
C SER A 181 7.75 16.43 -6.58
N LYS A 182 6.75 15.86 -5.90
CA LYS A 182 6.74 15.72 -4.44
C LYS A 182 6.44 14.30 -3.99
N SER A 183 7.06 13.83 -2.91
CA SER A 183 6.73 12.52 -2.32
C SER A 183 6.91 11.38 -3.34
N VAL A 184 8.11 11.26 -3.91
CA VAL A 184 8.43 10.18 -4.86
C VAL A 184 9.26 9.12 -4.14
N LEU A 185 8.80 7.87 -4.22
CA LEU A 185 9.54 6.68 -3.81
C LEU A 185 10.17 6.04 -5.04
N LEU A 186 11.48 5.87 -5.02
CA LEU A 186 12.23 5.05 -5.97
C LEU A 186 12.89 3.90 -5.21
N ASP A 187 12.44 2.69 -5.46
CA ASP A 187 12.94 1.49 -4.78
C ASP A 187 13.29 0.37 -5.75
N ARG A 188 14.46 -0.25 -5.54
CA ARG A 188 14.97 -1.37 -6.34
C ARG A 188 15.07 -1.06 -7.84
N ALA A 189 15.38 0.18 -8.19
CA ALA A 189 15.68 0.56 -9.56
C ALA A 189 17.13 0.20 -9.92
N LEU A 190 17.32 -0.26 -11.16
CA LEU A 190 18.61 -0.50 -11.76
C LEU A 190 18.75 0.41 -13.00
N SER A 191 19.73 1.30 -12.99
CA SER A 191 19.96 2.26 -14.07
C SER A 191 21.39 2.20 -14.60
N LEU A 192 21.54 1.88 -15.88
CA LEU A 192 22.84 1.68 -16.52
C LEU A 192 22.92 2.23 -17.95
N LYS A 193 24.10 2.74 -18.33
CA LYS A 193 24.40 3.22 -19.69
C LYS A 193 23.51 4.35 -20.16
N ASN A 194 23.10 5.23 -19.24
CA ASN A 194 22.38 6.45 -19.58
C ASN A 194 23.32 7.67 -19.44
N SER A 195 22.95 8.83 -19.97
CA SER A 195 23.67 10.07 -19.63
C SER A 195 23.54 10.34 -18.12
N ASN A 196 22.32 10.49 -17.61
CA ASN A 196 22.08 10.50 -16.16
C ASN A 196 21.34 9.22 -15.76
N GLY A 197 21.83 8.49 -14.77
CA GLY A 197 21.09 7.34 -14.24
C GLY A 197 19.77 7.78 -13.59
N LEU A 198 19.87 8.80 -12.73
CA LEU A 198 18.74 9.50 -12.15
C LEU A 198 19.01 11.01 -12.16
N PHE A 199 18.12 11.78 -12.75
CA PHE A 199 18.14 13.24 -12.65
C PHE A 199 16.93 13.75 -11.87
N ILE A 200 17.19 14.49 -10.80
CA ILE A 200 16.17 15.11 -9.94
C ILE A 200 16.33 16.62 -10.00
N ILE A 201 15.25 17.33 -10.32
CA ILE A 201 15.24 18.79 -10.37
C ILE A 201 14.00 19.39 -9.72
N SER A 202 14.19 20.42 -8.89
CA SER A 202 13.13 21.18 -8.23
C SER A 202 12.07 20.32 -7.53
N SER A 203 12.49 19.23 -6.89
CA SER A 203 11.58 18.21 -6.32
C SER A 203 11.82 18.04 -4.82
N GLU A 204 10.80 17.63 -4.07
CA GLU A 204 10.85 17.60 -2.60
C GLU A 204 10.28 16.30 -2.00
N ASN A 205 10.77 15.94 -0.81
CA ASN A 205 10.36 14.75 -0.06
C ASN A 205 10.54 13.44 -0.84
N LEU A 206 11.73 13.22 -1.42
CA LEU A 206 12.04 11.98 -2.15
C LEU A 206 12.63 10.91 -1.23
N VAL A 207 12.26 9.66 -1.47
CA VAL A 207 12.84 8.49 -0.81
C VAL A 207 13.46 7.60 -1.87
N LEU A 208 14.77 7.43 -1.81
CA LEU A 208 15.54 6.62 -2.74
C LEU A 208 16.15 5.45 -1.95
N SER A 209 15.64 4.24 -2.16
CA SER A 209 16.08 3.05 -1.43
C SER A 209 16.50 1.87 -2.29
N ASN A 210 17.58 1.19 -1.93
CA ASN A 210 18.00 -0.09 -2.56
C ASN A 210 18.18 -0.02 -4.08
N ASN A 211 18.56 1.14 -4.62
CA ASN A 211 18.75 1.33 -6.05
C ASN A 211 20.21 1.11 -6.46
N SER A 212 20.45 0.80 -7.74
CA SER A 212 21.78 0.67 -8.32
C SER A 212 21.92 1.57 -9.55
N PHE A 213 22.87 2.51 -9.50
CA PHE A 213 23.22 3.42 -10.59
C PHE A 213 24.68 3.20 -10.95
N SER A 214 24.95 2.71 -12.16
CA SER A 214 26.31 2.40 -12.61
C SER A 214 26.46 2.50 -14.12
N GLU A 215 27.68 2.72 -14.61
CA GLU A 215 27.96 2.87 -16.05
C GLU A 215 27.14 3.99 -16.73
N ASN A 216 26.68 4.98 -15.98
CA ASN A 216 26.06 6.19 -16.54
C ASN A 216 27.13 7.28 -16.69
N VAL A 217 26.88 8.36 -17.44
CA VAL A 217 27.82 9.51 -17.41
C VAL A 217 27.80 10.12 -16.01
N PHE A 218 26.62 10.46 -15.50
CA PHE A 218 26.37 10.76 -14.09
C PHE A 218 25.48 9.68 -13.47
N GLY A 219 25.85 9.14 -12.31
CA GLY A 219 25.02 8.15 -11.61
C GLY A 219 23.71 8.79 -11.13
N ILE A 220 23.82 9.77 -10.24
CA ILE A 220 22.71 10.61 -9.79
C ILE A 220 23.09 12.09 -9.90
N LEU A 221 22.22 12.89 -10.51
CA LEU A 221 22.30 14.35 -10.52
C LEU A 221 21.10 14.93 -9.76
N ILE A 222 21.35 15.79 -8.77
CA ILE A 222 20.31 16.42 -7.95
C ILE A 222 20.49 17.94 -7.99
N VAL A 223 19.45 18.67 -8.40
CA VAL A 223 19.47 20.13 -8.54
C VAL A 223 18.26 20.75 -7.85
N SER A 224 18.48 21.73 -6.98
CA SER A 224 17.43 22.48 -6.26
C SER A 224 16.35 21.61 -5.63
N SER A 225 16.71 20.50 -4.99
CA SER A 225 15.77 19.46 -4.52
C SER A 225 16.01 19.01 -3.08
N GLU A 226 15.02 18.35 -2.47
CA GLU A 226 15.09 17.80 -1.12
C GLU A 226 14.85 16.28 -1.12
N ILE A 227 15.87 15.52 -0.71
CA ILE A 227 15.81 14.08 -0.50
C ILE A 227 15.58 13.82 0.99
N ALA A 228 14.42 13.26 1.31
CA ALA A 228 14.07 12.92 2.68
C ALA A 228 14.89 11.72 3.19
N SER A 229 15.15 10.73 2.32
CA SER A 229 15.99 9.58 2.67
C SER A 229 16.67 9.00 1.44
N LEU A 230 17.99 8.81 1.54
CA LEU A 230 18.82 8.07 0.61
C LEU A 230 19.36 6.85 1.38
N SER A 231 18.89 5.64 1.12
CA SER A 231 19.33 4.47 1.91
C SER A 231 19.57 3.18 1.12
N GLY A 232 20.61 2.43 1.47
CA GLY A 232 20.90 1.12 0.87
C GLY A 232 21.20 1.15 -0.63
N ASN A 233 21.52 2.31 -1.21
CA ASN A 233 21.76 2.45 -2.64
C ASN A 233 23.21 2.09 -3.00
N ARG A 234 23.44 1.72 -4.25
CA ARG A 234 24.75 1.54 -4.89
C ARG A 234 24.88 2.53 -6.03
N ILE A 235 25.72 3.54 -5.88
CA ILE A 235 25.90 4.65 -6.84
C ILE A 235 27.35 4.65 -7.37
N CYS A 236 27.78 3.66 -8.15
CA CYS A 236 29.21 3.39 -8.43
C CYS A 236 29.51 3.40 -9.92
N SER A 237 30.78 3.64 -10.27
CA SER A 237 31.32 3.33 -11.59
C SER A 237 30.61 4.09 -12.73
N SER A 238 30.18 5.31 -12.46
CA SER A 238 29.75 6.25 -13.50
C SER A 238 30.98 6.86 -14.18
N TRP A 239 30.87 7.17 -15.48
CA TRP A 239 32.02 7.57 -16.30
C TRP A 239 32.56 8.97 -15.97
N SER A 240 31.68 9.89 -15.54
CA SER A 240 32.08 11.22 -15.10
C SER A 240 32.02 11.32 -13.57
N MET A 241 30.86 11.09 -12.99
CA MET A 241 30.65 11.27 -11.55
C MET A 241 29.54 10.36 -11.05
N ASP A 242 29.75 9.79 -9.86
CA ASP A 242 28.77 8.90 -9.25
C ASP A 242 27.56 9.67 -8.76
N MET A 243 27.78 10.76 -8.03
CA MET A 243 26.72 11.62 -7.55
C MET A 243 27.13 13.09 -7.57
N LYS A 244 26.27 13.94 -8.16
CA LYS A 244 26.39 15.39 -8.12
C LYS A 244 25.17 16.01 -7.45
N CYS A 245 25.42 16.94 -6.51
CA CYS A 245 24.37 17.63 -5.76
C CYS A 245 24.58 19.15 -5.78
N GLU A 246 23.59 19.89 -6.29
CA GLU A 246 23.62 21.34 -6.46
C GLU A 246 22.40 21.99 -5.77
N ASN A 247 22.64 22.94 -4.85
CA ASN A 247 21.59 23.68 -4.13
C ASN A 247 20.47 22.78 -3.56
N SER A 248 20.82 21.58 -3.09
CA SER A 248 19.88 20.52 -2.73
C SER A 248 20.17 19.97 -1.34
N GLN A 249 19.21 19.36 -0.68
CA GLN A 249 19.37 18.84 0.68
C GLN A 249 19.12 17.34 0.72
N ILE A 250 19.97 16.61 1.45
CA ILE A 250 19.71 15.22 1.84
C ILE A 250 19.54 15.22 3.36
N MET A 251 18.38 14.76 3.82
CA MET A 251 18.00 14.79 5.23
C MET A 251 18.50 13.56 5.99
N GLN A 252 18.56 12.40 5.33
CA GLN A 252 19.05 11.13 5.89
C GLN A 252 19.80 10.36 4.81
N SER A 253 21.01 9.88 5.13
CA SER A 253 21.82 9.03 4.25
C SER A 253 22.36 7.83 5.03
N GLU A 254 21.94 6.61 4.70
CA GLU A 254 22.32 5.41 5.47
C GLU A 254 22.60 4.19 4.57
N GLY A 255 23.72 3.50 4.81
CA GLY A 255 24.01 2.22 4.14
C GLY A 255 24.16 2.31 2.62
N ASN A 256 24.38 3.51 2.08
CA ASN A 256 24.70 3.68 0.67
C ASN A 256 26.16 3.31 0.43
N THR A 257 26.39 2.53 -0.62
CA THR A 257 27.71 2.25 -1.16
C THR A 257 27.96 3.21 -2.30
N CYS A 258 29.19 3.75 -2.38
CA CYS A 258 29.98 3.99 -3.59
C CYS A 258 31.03 5.11 -3.49
N GLY A 259 31.93 5.17 -4.49
CA GLY A 259 33.32 5.56 -4.32
C GLY A 259 33.83 6.72 -5.19
N LEU A 260 34.75 7.48 -4.58
CA LEU A 260 35.77 8.34 -5.20
C LEU A 260 35.34 9.66 -5.88
N ALA A 261 34.11 9.84 -6.37
CA ALA A 261 33.70 11.09 -7.04
C ALA A 261 32.27 11.53 -6.68
N VAL A 262 32.11 12.08 -5.46
CA VAL A 262 30.90 12.80 -5.05
C VAL A 262 31.24 14.29 -4.99
N GLU A 263 30.60 15.11 -5.83
CA GLU A 263 30.73 16.57 -5.76
C GLU A 263 29.49 17.17 -5.08
N CYS A 264 29.75 17.86 -3.97
CA CYS A 264 28.76 18.60 -3.21
C CYS A 264 29.06 20.09 -3.42
N GLU A 265 28.22 20.79 -4.17
CA GLU A 265 28.32 22.25 -4.19
C GLU A 265 27.83 22.83 -2.84
N VAL A 266 28.09 24.12 -2.64
CA VAL A 266 27.65 24.85 -1.45
C VAL A 266 26.14 24.63 -1.28
N GLU A 267 25.72 24.25 -0.08
CA GLU A 267 24.33 23.92 0.32
C GLU A 267 23.89 22.44 0.24
N CYS A 268 24.76 21.49 -0.18
CA CYS A 268 24.40 20.06 -0.08
C CYS A 268 24.75 19.41 1.27
N SER A 269 23.73 19.12 2.08
CA SER A 269 23.87 18.42 3.37
C SER A 269 24.03 16.91 3.20
N LEU A 270 24.88 16.28 4.02
CA LEU A 270 25.07 14.82 4.16
C LEU A 270 25.55 14.03 2.92
N CYS A 271 25.82 14.66 1.77
CA CYS A 271 26.42 13.94 0.63
C CYS A 271 27.83 13.40 0.93
N SER A 272 28.57 14.01 1.85
CA SER A 272 29.86 13.50 2.34
C SER A 272 29.76 12.23 3.19
N GLU A 273 28.56 11.83 3.60
CA GLU A 273 28.32 10.65 4.46
C GLU A 273 28.08 9.36 3.68
N ILE A 274 28.09 9.42 2.34
CA ILE A 274 28.04 8.24 1.49
C ILE A 274 29.38 7.50 1.65
N ASP A 275 29.31 6.24 2.11
CA ASP A 275 30.49 5.46 2.48
C ASP A 275 31.36 5.21 1.24
N GLN A 276 32.53 5.85 1.21
CA GLN A 276 33.51 5.82 0.11
C GLN A 276 34.28 4.50 0.07
N ARG A 277 33.58 3.36 0.17
CA ARG A 277 34.23 2.07 0.01
C ARG A 277 34.30 1.73 -1.48
N PRO A 278 35.50 1.59 -2.06
CA PRO A 278 35.63 0.98 -3.36
C PRO A 278 35.12 -0.47 -3.27
N ASP A 279 34.59 -0.95 -4.39
CA ASP A 279 34.20 -2.34 -4.53
C ASP A 279 35.33 -3.28 -4.08
N ILE A 280 35.00 -4.17 -3.15
CA ILE A 280 35.74 -5.41 -2.99
C ILE A 280 34.95 -6.41 -3.84
N ASP A 281 35.56 -6.77 -4.98
CA ASP A 281 35.07 -7.80 -5.91
C ASP A 281 34.53 -9.06 -5.23
#